data_AF-A0A836RU49-F1
#
_entry.id   AF-A0A836RU49-F1
#
_cell.length_a   1.000
_cell.length_b   1.000
_cell.length_c   1.000
_cell.angle_alpha   90.00
_cell.angle_beta   90.00
_cell.angle_gamma   90.00
#
_symmetry.space_group_name_H-M   'P 1'
#
loop_
_entity.id
_entity.type
_entity.pdbx_description
1 polymer ?
#
loop_
_entity_poly.entity_id
_entity_poly.type
_entity_poly.pdbx_seq_one_letter_code
_entity_poly.pdbx_strand_id
1 'polypeptide(L)' 'MKVPKVINTYCPRCKTHTPHSVAIYKHGKRRSLAEGERRYRRKQ' A
#
# COMPACT_ATOMS: atom_id res chain seq x y z
N MET A 1 11.94 0.36 15.86
CA MET A 1 11.66 1.81 15.79
C MET A 1 10.23 2.04 16.23
N LYS A 2 9.96 2.99 17.14
CA LYS A 2 8.59 3.31 17.58
C LYS A 2 8.05 4.42 16.69
N VAL A 3 6.98 4.16 15.93
CA VAL A 3 6.31 5.13 15.05
C VAL A 3 4.89 5.35 15.58
N PRO A 4 4.44 6.60 15.75
CA PRO A 4 3.08 6.88 16.21
C PRO A 4 2.04 6.44 15.18
N LYS A 5 0.85 6.04 15.65
CA LYS A 5 -0.25 5.60 14.80
C LYS A 5 -0.87 6.73 13.97
N VAL A 6 -0.73 7.97 14.43
CA VAL A 6 -1.25 9.17 13.77
C VAL A 6 -0.13 10.21 13.67
N ILE A 7 0.04 10.82 12.49
CA ILE A 7 1.01 11.88 12.23
C ILE A 7 0.31 13.05 11.54
N ASN A 8 0.58 14.28 11.98
CA ASN A 8 0.14 15.48 11.27
C ASN A 8 1.11 15.79 10.12
N THR A 9 0.67 15.56 8.88
CA THR A 9 1.46 15.87 7.68
C THR A 9 0.63 16.65 6.67
N TYR A 10 1.29 17.28 5.70
CA TYR A 10 0.62 18.00 4.63
C TYR A 10 -0.15 17.04 3.72
N CYS A 11 -1.44 17.31 3.52
CA CYS A 11 -2.27 16.56 2.59
C CYS A 11 -2.30 17.29 1.22
N PRO A 12 -1.78 16.69 0.13
CA PRO A 12 -1.78 17.33 -1.18
C PRO A 12 -3.18 17.50 -1.78
N ARG A 13 -4.19 16.75 -1.31
CA ARG A 13 -5.58 16.86 -1.76
C ARG A 13 -6.31 18.02 -1.09
N CYS A 14 -6.09 18.22 0.21
CA CYS A 14 -6.76 19.25 1.01
C CYS A 14 -5.98 20.56 1.06
N LYS A 15 -4.70 20.55 0.66
CA LYS A 15 -3.76 21.69 0.72
C LYS A 15 -3.54 22.23 2.13
N THR A 16 -3.73 21.39 3.15
CA THR A 16 -3.59 21.73 4.57
C THR A 16 -2.94 20.58 5.33
N HIS A 17 -2.42 20.86 6.52
CA HIS A 17 -1.88 19.82 7.41
C HIS A 17 -3.01 19.14 8.18
N THR A 18 -3.09 17.82 8.07
CA THR A 18 -4.16 17.01 8.68
C THR A 18 -3.59 15.80 9.41
N PRO A 19 -4.32 15.23 10.39
CA PRO A 19 -3.95 13.97 11.01
C PRO A 19 -4.11 12.80 10.03
N HIS A 20 -3.03 12.06 9.79
CA HIS A 20 -3.00 10.87 8.93
C HIS A 20 -2.74 9.60 9.76
N SER A 21 -3.54 8.57 9.52
CA SER A 21 -3.29 7.24 10.10
C SER A 21 -2.15 6.54 9.38
N VAL A 22 -1.13 6.12 10.12
CA VAL A 22 0.01 5.39 9.59
C VAL A 22 -0.17 3.90 9.83
N ALA A 23 -0.02 3.12 8.76
CA ALA A 23 -0.07 1.66 8.81
C ALA A 23 1.07 1.07 7.99
N ILE A 24 1.57 -0.08 8.43
CA ILE A 24 2.54 -0.86 7.65
C ILE A 24 1.78 -1.56 6.53
N TYR A 25 2.30 -1.46 5.31
CA TYR A 25 1.76 -2.18 4.16
C TYR A 25 1.74 -3.69 4.41
N LYS A 26 0.63 -4.34 4.05
CA LYS A 26 0.48 -5.79 4.06
C LYS A 26 0.24 -6.27 2.63
N HIS A 27 0.96 -7.30 2.22
CA HIS A 27 0.78 -7.88 0.90
C HIS A 27 -0.58 -8.60 0.82
N GLY A 28 -1.29 -8.40 -0.28
CA GLY A 28 -2.54 -9.11 -0.58
C GLY A 28 -2.31 -10.42 -1.34
N LYS A 29 -3.41 -11.06 -1.76
CA LYS A 29 -3.37 -12.21 -2.67
C LYS A 29 -2.73 -11.79 -4.01
N ARG A 30 -1.94 -12.68 -4.60
CA ARG A 30 -1.35 -12.47 -5.92
C ARG A 30 -2.45 -12.27 -6.97
N ARG A 31 -2.26 -11.29 -7.86
CA ARG A 31 -3.22 -10.99 -8.93
C ARG A 31 -3.14 -12.06 -10.03
N SER A 32 -4.27 -12.68 -10.35
CA SER A 32 -4.37 -13.73 -11.37
C SER A 32 -3.91 -13.29 -12.76
N LEU A 33 -4.15 -12.02 -13.11
CA LEU A 33 -3.80 -11.42 -14.40
C LEU A 33 -2.37 -10.86 -14.45
N ALA A 34 -1.62 -10.89 -13.35
CA ALA A 34 -0.23 -10.46 -13.34
C ALA A 34 0.58 -11.30 -14.33
N GLU A 35 1.56 -10.68 -15.00
CA GLU A 35 2.36 -11.36 -16.02
C GLU A 35 3.06 -12.62 -15.49
N GLY A 36 3.65 -12.56 -14.29
CA GLY A 36 4.31 -13.70 -13.66
C GLY A 36 3.38 -14.88 -13.42
N GLU A 37 2.15 -14.60 -12.95
CA GLU A 37 1.12 -15.61 -12.73
C GLU A 37 0.63 -16.21 -14.06
N ARG A 38 0.43 -15.38 -15.09
CA ARG A 38 0.07 -15.86 -16.44
C ARG A 38 1.16 -16.75 -17.03
N ARG A 39 2.43 -16.38 -16.86
CA ARG A 39 3.58 -17.15 -17.32
C ARG A 39 3.67 -18.50 -16.61
N TYR A 40 3.47 -18.53 -15.29
CA TYR A 40 3.48 -19.77 -14.51
C TYR A 40 2.34 -20.71 -14.94
N ARG A 41 1.11 -20.20 -15.08
CA ARG A 41 -0.04 -21.00 -15.55
C ARG A 41 0.11 -21.59 -16.94
N ARG A 42 0.89 -20.97 -17.84
CA ARG A 42 1.19 -21.52 -19.16
C ARG A 42 2.26 -22.61 -19.15
N LYS A 43 3.10 -22.64 -18.10
CA LYS A 43 4.14 -23.66 -17.91
C LYS A 43 3.60 -24.90 -17.20
N GLN A 44 2.54 -24.73 -16.41
CA GLN A 44 1.80 -25.80 -15.76
C GLN A 44 1.04 -26.62 -16.79
#